data_AF-A0A7W1NDR9-F1
#
_entry.id   AF-A0A7W1NDR9-F1
#
_cell.length_a   1.000
_cell.length_b   1.000
_cell.length_c   1.000
_cell.angle_alpha   90.00
_cell.angle_beta   90.00
_cell.angle_gamma   90.00
#
_symmetry.space_group_name_H-M   'P 1'
#
loop_
_entity.id
_entity.type
_entity.pdbx_description
1 polymer ?
#
loop_
_entity_poly.entity_id
_entity_poly.type
_entity_poly.pdbx_seq_one_letter_code
_entity_poly.pdbx_strand_id
1 'polypeptide(L)' 'TCIALRTAILTPGQVHVQAGAGVVADSVPASEYEETLRKATATLKAIARAGAF' A
#
# COMPACT_ATOMS: atom_id res chain seq x y z
N THR A 1 -10.25 -5.74 17.67
CA THR A 1 -9.38 -6.29 16.60
C THR A 1 -9.58 -5.48 15.33
N CYS A 2 -8.67 -5.54 14.36
CA CYS A 2 -8.76 -4.79 13.09
C CYS A 2 -8.19 -5.59 11.90
N ILE A 3 -8.51 -5.17 10.67
CA ILE A 3 -7.92 -5.73 9.44
C ILE A 3 -6.55 -5.07 9.20
N ALA A 4 -5.53 -5.86 8.88
CA ALA A 4 -4.17 -5.40 8.61
C ALA A 4 -4.01 -4.74 7.21
N LEU A 5 -4.78 -3.69 6.95
CA LEU A 5 -4.69 -2.86 5.74
C LEU A 5 -4.05 -1.51 6.07
N ARG A 6 -3.38 -0.89 5.08
CA ARG A 6 -2.56 0.32 5.27
C ARG A 6 -1.47 0.17 6.34
N THR A 7 -1.05 -1.06 6.58
CA THR A 7 0.01 -1.43 7.53
C THR A 7 1.37 -1.47 6.85
N ALA A 8 2.42 -1.10 7.58
CA ALA A 8 3.81 -1.30 7.17
C ALA A 8 4.45 -2.37 8.06
N ILE A 9 5.18 -3.32 7.46
CA ILE A 9 5.93 -4.36 8.17
C ILE A 9 7.41 -4.02 8.04
N LEU A 10 8.09 -3.85 9.18
CA LEU A 10 9.52 -3.57 9.25
C LEU A 10 10.28 -4.89 9.36
N THR A 11 11.24 -5.07 8.46
CA THR A 11 12.22 -6.15 8.49
C THR A 11 13.62 -5.52 8.51
N PRO A 12 14.70 -6.27 8.81
CA PRO A 12 16.04 -5.71 8.83
C PRO A 12 16.40 -5.01 7.51
N GLY A 13 16.56 -3.68 7.56
CA GLY A 13 16.93 -2.84 6.41
C GLY A 13 15.84 -2.61 5.37
N GLN A 14 14.59 -3.05 5.58
CA GLN A 14 13.52 -2.89 4.61
C GLN A 14 12.16 -2.65 5.27
N VAL A 15 11.27 -2.01 4.52
CA VAL A 15 9.86 -1.88 4.89
C VAL A 15 8.96 -2.33 3.77
N HIS A 16 8.04 -3.22 4.13
CA HIS A 16 7.06 -3.80 3.23
C HIS A 16 5.70 -3.13 3.45
N VAL A 17 5.13 -2.60 2.37
CA VAL A 17 3.76 -2.08 2.34
C VAL A 17 3.00 -2.87 1.30
N GLN A 18 1.94 -3.55 1.73
CA GLN A 18 1.07 -4.29 0.82
C GLN A 18 -0.20 -3.47 0.53
N ALA A 19 -0.60 -3.44 -0.74
CA ALA A 19 -1.87 -2.91 -1.19
C ALA A 19 -2.47 -3.83 -2.27
N GLY A 20 -3.78 -3.72 -2.44
CA GLY A 20 -4.53 -4.50 -3.43
C GLY A 20 -5.80 -3.77 -3.85
N ALA A 21 -6.45 -4.33 -4.86
CA ALA A 21 -7.69 -3.84 -5.43
C ALA A 21 -8.72 -4.98 -5.50
N GLY A 22 -10.00 -4.62 -5.49
CA GLY A 22 -11.09 -5.58 -5.65
C GLY A 22 -11.45 -5.69 -7.13
N VAL A 23 -11.21 -6.84 -7.74
CA VAL A 23 -11.50 -7.04 -9.16
C VAL A 23 -12.93 -7.55 -9.34
N VAL A 24 -13.67 -6.89 -10.22
CA VAL A 24 -15.03 -7.28 -10.66
C VAL A 24 -15.06 -7.44 -12.19
N ALA A 25 -16.21 -7.86 -12.74
CA ALA A 25 -16.34 -8.25 -14.14
C ALA A 25 -15.99 -7.13 -15.15
N ASP A 26 -16.21 -5.88 -14.77
CA ASP A 26 -15.99 -4.67 -15.55
C ASP A 26 -14.73 -3.90 -15.14
N SER A 27 -13.91 -4.44 -14.24
CA SER A 27 -12.66 -3.82 -13.80
C SER A 27 -11.70 -3.58 -14.98
N VAL A 28 -11.06 -2.42 -14.96
CA VAL A 28 -10.02 -2.05 -15.93
C VAL A 28 -8.65 -2.27 -15.28
N PRO A 29 -7.79 -3.20 -15.78
CA PRO A 29 -6.53 -3.54 -15.12
C PRO A 29 -5.62 -2.35 -14.80
N ALA A 30 -5.56 -1.35 -15.70
CA ALA A 30 -4.78 -0.14 -15.47
C ALA A 30 -5.34 0.69 -14.31
N SER A 31 -6.66 0.85 -14.21
CA SER A 31 -7.31 1.60 -13.13
C SER A 31 -7.14 0.92 -11.77
N GLU A 32 -7.26 -0.41 -11.71
CA GLU A 32 -7.06 -1.18 -10.47
C GLU A 32 -5.59 -1.09 -10.00
N TYR A 33 -4.64 -1.16 -10.94
CA TYR A 33 -3.23 -0.97 -10.62
C TYR A 33 -2.96 0.43 -10.03
N GLU A 34 -3.50 1.48 -10.66
CA GLU A 34 -3.40 2.84 -10.12
C GLU A 34 -4.01 2.96 -8.72
N GLU A 35 -5.14 2.28 -8.46
CA GLU A 35 -5.75 2.23 -7.14
C GLU A 35 -4.81 1.60 -6.09
N THR A 36 -4.16 0.47 -6.43
CA THR A 36 -3.19 -0.16 -5.52
C THR A 36 -2.04 0.77 -5.18
N LEU A 37 -1.51 1.50 -6.17
CA LEU A 37 -0.46 2.50 -5.97
C LEU A 37 -0.93 3.63 -5.07
N ARG A 38 -2.14 4.18 -5.30
CA ARG A 38 -2.71 5.25 -4.47
C ARG A 38 -2.88 4.81 -3.02
N LYS A 39 -3.34 3.58 -2.78
CA LYS A 39 -3.49 2.99 -1.43
C LYS A 39 -2.14 2.85 -0.71
N ALA A 40 -1.12 2.30 -1.38
CA ALA A 40 0.22 2.13 -0.81
C ALA A 40 0.95 3.47 -0.57
N THR A 41 0.78 4.42 -1.49
CA THR A 41 1.49 5.71 -1.48
C THR A 41 1.25 6.51 -0.21
N ALA A 42 0.07 6.42 0.41
CA ALA A 42 -0.21 7.13 1.66
C ALA A 42 0.75 6.69 2.79
N THR A 43 0.89 5.38 2.99
CA THR A 43 1.79 4.81 4.01
C THR A 43 3.26 5.10 3.67
N LEU A 44 3.65 4.95 2.41
CA LEU A 44 5.02 5.27 1.94
C LEU A 44 5.38 6.75 2.14
N LYS A 45 4.45 7.67 1.89
CA LYS A 45 4.64 9.11 2.15
C LYS A 45 4.78 9.42 3.64
N ALA A 46 4.00 8.74 4.48
CA ALA A 46 4.11 8.90 5.93
C ALA A 46 5.49 8.47 6.44
N ILE A 47 5.96 7.32 5.95
CA ILE A 47 7.32 6.80 6.19
C ILE A 47 8.38 7.82 5.74
N ALA A 48 8.31 8.30 4.50
CA ALA A 48 9.28 9.25 3.97
C ALA A 48 9.34 10.56 4.78
N ARG A 49 8.19 11.01 5.32
CA ARG A 49 8.11 12.18 6.18
C ARG A 49 8.62 11.93 7.61
N ALA A 50 8.51 10.71 8.11
CA ALA A 50 9.00 10.35 9.44
C ALA A 50 10.53 10.35 9.54
N GLY A 51 11.23 10.44 8.40
CA GLY A 51 12.66 10.75 8.34
C GLY A 51 13.60 9.57 8.52
N ALA A 52 13.12 8.33 8.54
CA ALA A 52 14.01 7.17 8.65
C ALA A 52 13.37 5.89 8.10
N PHE A 53 14.14 5.16 7.29
CA PHE A 53 14.92 4.01 7.76
C PHE A 53 16.35 4.12 7.22
#